data_AF-A0A7M1KC17-F1
#
_entry.id   AF-A0A7M1KC17-F1
#
_cell.length_a   1.000
_cell.length_b   1.000
_cell.length_c   1.000
_cell.angle_alpha   90.00
_cell.angle_beta   90.00
_cell.angle_gamma   90.00
#
_symmetry.space_group_name_H-M   'P 1'
#
loop_
_entity.id
_entity.type
_entity.pdbx_description
1 polymer ?
#
loop_
_entity_poly.entity_id
_entity_poly.type
_entity_poly.pdbx_seq_one_letter_code
_entity_poly.pdbx_strand_id
1 'polypeptide(L)'
;MTINIAVATRDAIILGCDSLSSVVETAAFPLRNGMGFAKDADGNELKDGEGRRLVPVGQVRSVVTNVYGGVSKMFSLYDNSGFSVAAVTAGKATLGGLTVAELAKRFCYQNRDAQVSFPTVEEVANAFLTFIRARWEEDVDFANTDPSLRNFLPPLQFIVAGHCSADHVGRVFKLDVAAPACVDTFPNGDHCGATWAGQSDFVERLLLGVDYGVRNSVQKQFDRTVQDATTKALTDMVESLTQSGVNIPEGFEMDVSGTQAAPSWEVAQTDIQFQDLSTQYAIEFVELLVNTQSGMQRFGSGIPTVGGRTHIGVLRRGESFKMLNEPELTHNHTGYSHDL
;
A
#
# COMPACT_ATOMS: atom_id res chain seq x y z
N MET A 1 -4.45 -7.78 4.35
CA MET A 1 -4.27 -7.00 3.11
C MET A 1 -5.63 -6.43 2.73
N THR A 2 -5.69 -5.47 1.81
CA THR A 2 -6.91 -4.77 1.39
C THR A 2 -6.62 -4.02 0.10
N ILE A 3 -7.64 -3.62 -0.66
CA ILE A 3 -7.51 -2.66 -1.74
C ILE A 3 -8.25 -1.39 -1.37
N ASN A 4 -7.56 -0.26 -1.50
CA ASN A 4 -8.16 1.05 -1.39
C ASN A 4 -7.87 1.84 -2.64
N ILE A 5 -8.91 2.48 -3.18
CA ILE A 5 -8.86 3.29 -4.38
C ILE A 5 -9.36 4.68 -4.04
N ALA A 6 -8.74 5.70 -4.63
CA ALA A 6 -9.32 7.03 -4.75
C ALA A 6 -9.24 7.48 -6.21
N VAL A 7 -10.36 7.99 -6.73
CA VAL A 7 -10.44 8.62 -8.05
C VAL A 7 -10.90 10.05 -7.86
N ALA A 8 -10.05 10.99 -8.23
CA ALA A 8 -10.35 12.42 -8.21
C ALA A 8 -10.74 12.89 -9.61
N THR A 9 -11.88 13.59 -9.68
CA THR A 9 -12.40 14.28 -10.86
C THR A 9 -12.54 15.76 -10.53
N ARG A 10 -12.94 16.61 -11.48
CA ARG A 10 -13.20 18.04 -11.21
C ARG A 10 -14.32 18.26 -10.19
N ASP A 11 -15.34 17.40 -10.22
CA ASP A 11 -16.58 17.60 -9.47
C ASP A 11 -16.64 16.80 -8.16
N ALA A 12 -15.92 15.69 -8.07
CA ALA A 12 -16.02 14.76 -6.96
C ALA A 12 -14.73 13.95 -6.76
N ILE A 13 -14.55 13.46 -5.54
CA ILE A 13 -13.60 12.39 -5.22
C ILE A 13 -14.39 11.16 -4.79
N ILE A 14 -14.09 10.04 -5.42
CA ILE A 14 -14.69 8.75 -5.10
C ILE A 14 -13.64 7.88 -4.40
N LEU A 15 -13.98 7.40 -3.21
CA LEU A 15 -13.20 6.44 -2.46
C LEU A 15 -13.81 5.04 -2.63
N GLY A 16 -12.97 4.01 -2.71
CA GLY A 16 -13.42 2.63 -2.79
C GLY A 16 -12.57 1.72 -1.92
N CYS A 17 -13.20 0.77 -1.23
CA CYS A 17 -12.47 -0.31 -0.56
C CYS A 17 -13.29 -1.60 -0.50
N ASP A 18 -12.59 -2.70 -0.27
CA ASP A 18 -13.21 -3.99 0.03
C ASP A 18 -13.60 -4.08 1.53
N SER A 19 -14.41 -5.07 1.91
CA SER A 19 -14.89 -5.24 3.29
C SER A 19 -14.19 -6.37 4.06
N LEU A 20 -13.12 -6.95 3.51
CA LEU A 20 -12.41 -8.10 4.10
C LEU A 20 -11.17 -7.62 4.85
N SER A 21 -11.02 -8.00 6.10
CA SER A 21 -9.81 -7.77 6.90
C SER A 21 -9.14 -9.09 7.19
N SER A 22 -7.81 -9.08 7.26
CA SER A 22 -7.03 -10.27 7.53
C SER A 22 -6.12 -10.05 8.74
N VAL A 23 -6.02 -11.04 9.62
CA VAL A 23 -4.95 -11.09 10.62
C VAL A 23 -3.72 -11.66 9.95
N VAL A 24 -2.63 -10.91 10.05
CA VAL A 24 -1.34 -11.26 9.49
C VAL A 24 -0.38 -11.49 10.65
N GLU A 25 0.23 -12.65 10.65
CA GLU A 25 1.28 -13.01 11.60
C GLU A 25 2.61 -13.14 10.87
N THR A 26 3.68 -12.86 11.60
CA THR A 26 5.04 -12.98 11.11
C THR A 26 5.52 -14.38 11.45
N ALA A 27 5.72 -15.22 10.43
CA ALA A 27 6.08 -16.62 10.61
C ALA A 27 7.27 -17.03 9.73
N ALA A 28 8.01 -18.02 10.21
CA ALA A 28 9.07 -18.67 9.46
C ALA A 28 8.75 -20.15 9.29
N PHE A 29 9.06 -20.68 8.10
CA PHE A 29 8.88 -22.11 7.79
C PHE A 29 10.22 -22.75 7.41
N PRO A 30 11.17 -22.90 8.36
CA PRO A 30 12.52 -23.38 8.07
C PRO A 30 12.56 -24.80 7.46
N LEU A 31 11.50 -25.59 7.71
CA LEU A 31 11.36 -26.95 7.20
C LEU A 31 10.66 -27.04 5.83
N ARG A 32 10.17 -25.93 5.27
CA ARG A 32 9.54 -25.89 3.95
C ARG A 32 10.48 -25.26 2.93
N ASN A 33 10.42 -25.78 1.69
CA ASN A 33 11.10 -25.21 0.52
C ASN A 33 12.63 -25.07 0.67
N GLY A 34 13.27 -25.91 1.49
CA GLY A 34 14.72 -25.94 1.65
C GLY A 34 15.35 -24.69 2.28
N MET A 35 14.56 -23.83 2.94
CA MET A 35 15.08 -22.57 3.50
C MET A 35 16.08 -22.79 4.65
N GLY A 36 15.87 -23.83 5.47
CA GLY A 36 16.75 -24.18 6.59
C GLY A 36 16.73 -23.16 7.74
N PHE A 37 17.63 -23.36 8.69
CA PHE A 37 17.93 -22.39 9.76
C PHE A 37 19.11 -21.49 9.35
N ALA A 38 19.33 -20.41 10.09
CA ALA A 38 20.47 -19.54 9.88
C ALA A 38 21.77 -20.33 10.06
N LYS A 39 22.76 -20.07 9.20
CA LYS A 39 24.04 -20.76 9.21
C LYS A 39 25.20 -19.77 9.32
N ASP A 40 26.29 -20.20 9.95
CA ASP A 40 27.56 -19.45 9.96
C ASP A 40 28.32 -19.61 8.62
N ALA A 41 29.50 -19.00 8.54
CA ALA A 41 30.36 -19.06 7.35
C ALA A 41 30.84 -20.49 7.02
N ASP A 42 30.88 -21.37 8.01
CA ASP A 42 31.27 -22.77 7.88
C ASP A 42 30.08 -23.69 7.57
N GLY A 43 28.86 -23.13 7.50
CA GLY A 43 27.63 -23.84 7.18
C GLY A 43 26.94 -24.52 8.36
N ASN A 44 27.39 -24.27 9.60
CA ASN A 44 26.76 -24.81 10.81
C ASN A 44 25.55 -23.97 11.21
N GLU A 45 24.49 -24.61 11.73
CA GLU A 45 23.30 -23.90 12.21
C GLU A 45 23.62 -23.01 13.41
N LEU A 46 23.27 -21.73 13.30
CA LEU A 46 23.38 -20.76 14.38
C LEU A 46 22.33 -21.02 15.46
N LYS A 47 22.76 -20.89 16.71
CA LYS A 47 21.91 -20.98 17.89
C LYS A 47 22.08 -19.76 18.78
N ASP A 48 21.04 -19.36 19.48
CA ASP A 48 21.13 -18.34 20.52
C ASP A 48 21.81 -18.87 21.80
N GLY A 49 21.95 -18.00 22.80
CA GLY A 49 22.54 -18.35 24.10
C GLY A 49 21.75 -19.40 24.90
N GLU A 50 20.52 -19.71 24.50
CA GLU A 50 19.69 -20.77 25.08
C GLU A 50 19.71 -22.05 24.23
N GLY A 51 20.50 -22.09 23.15
CA GLY A 51 20.61 -23.23 22.26
C GLY A 51 19.46 -23.37 21.25
N ARG A 52 18.59 -22.37 21.12
CA ARG A 52 17.49 -22.36 20.13
C ARG A 52 18.04 -21.98 18.77
N ARG A 53 17.57 -22.64 17.71
CA ARG A 53 18.02 -22.38 16.34
C ARG A 53 17.51 -21.04 15.85
N LEU A 54 18.38 -20.28 15.19
CA LEU A 54 18.04 -18.97 14.64
C LEU A 54 17.45 -19.10 13.24
N VAL A 55 16.55 -18.19 12.88
CA VAL A 55 16.03 -18.04 11.52
C VAL A 55 16.55 -16.72 10.96
N PRO A 56 17.05 -16.68 9.72
CA PRO A 56 17.42 -15.42 9.09
C PRO A 56 16.20 -14.52 8.96
N VAL A 57 16.30 -13.27 9.38
CA VAL A 57 15.20 -12.29 9.31
C VAL A 57 14.64 -12.19 7.88
N GLY A 58 15.50 -12.25 6.86
CA GLY A 58 15.09 -12.24 5.44
C GLY A 58 14.27 -13.45 4.98
N GLN A 59 14.16 -14.52 5.78
CA GLN A 59 13.33 -15.69 5.50
C GLN A 59 11.97 -15.65 6.21
N VAL A 60 11.78 -14.69 7.11
CA VAL A 60 10.52 -14.49 7.81
C VAL A 60 9.51 -13.89 6.83
N ARG A 61 8.26 -14.39 6.86
CA ARG A 61 7.20 -13.96 5.96
C ARG A 61 5.95 -13.58 6.73
N SER A 62 5.23 -12.60 6.21
CA SER A 62 3.87 -12.30 6.62
C SER A 62 2.92 -13.39 6.11
N VAL A 63 2.20 -14.03 7.01
CA VAL A 63 1.25 -15.10 6.72
C VAL A 63 -0.11 -14.70 7.24
N VAL A 64 -1.12 -14.90 6.42
CA VAL A 64 -2.50 -14.64 6.81
C VAL A 64 -3.01 -15.84 7.58
N THR A 65 -3.45 -15.62 8.82
CA THR A 65 -3.94 -16.69 9.69
C THR A 65 -5.47 -16.70 9.73
N ASN A 66 -6.09 -15.53 9.79
CA ASN A 66 -7.54 -15.39 9.85
C ASN A 66 -8.05 -14.29 8.93
N VAL A 67 -9.33 -14.40 8.54
CA VAL A 67 -10.02 -13.44 7.70
C VAL A 67 -11.41 -13.15 8.26
N TYR A 68 -11.78 -11.87 8.28
CA TYR A 68 -13.06 -11.37 8.76
C TYR A 68 -13.73 -10.51 7.68
N GLY A 69 -15.00 -10.78 7.40
CA GLY A 69 -15.82 -9.94 6.52
C GLY A 69 -16.52 -8.81 7.27
N GLY A 70 -17.11 -7.87 6.52
CA GLY A 70 -17.93 -6.79 7.08
C GLY A 70 -17.16 -5.71 7.83
N VAL A 71 -15.84 -5.58 7.59
CA VAL A 71 -15.03 -4.56 8.24
C VAL A 71 -15.15 -3.23 7.49
N SER A 72 -15.43 -2.15 8.21
CA SER A 72 -15.37 -0.80 7.66
C SER A 72 -13.93 -0.29 7.68
N LYS A 73 -13.42 0.09 6.51
CA LYS A 73 -12.08 0.67 6.32
C LYS A 73 -12.13 2.13 5.91
N MET A 74 -13.33 2.68 5.75
CA MET A 74 -13.56 4.03 5.27
C MET A 74 -14.34 4.81 6.32
N PHE A 75 -13.93 6.04 6.58
CA PHE A 75 -14.50 6.84 7.67
C PHE A 75 -14.31 8.33 7.42
N SER A 76 -15.23 9.14 7.94
CA SER A 76 -15.10 10.59 7.96
C SER A 76 -14.03 11.02 8.95
N LEU A 77 -13.23 12.01 8.58
CA LEU A 77 -12.23 12.68 9.43
C LEU A 77 -12.62 14.11 9.77
N TYR A 78 -13.36 14.76 8.89
CA TYR A 78 -13.83 16.13 9.06
C TYR A 78 -15.13 16.34 8.30
N ASP A 79 -16.08 17.03 8.91
CA ASP A 79 -17.31 17.50 8.26
C ASP A 79 -17.72 18.82 8.90
N ASN A 80 -17.75 19.89 8.10
CA ASN A 80 -18.15 21.21 8.53
C ASN A 80 -18.69 22.03 7.35
N SER A 81 -19.91 22.55 7.47
CA SER A 81 -20.47 23.57 6.57
C SER A 81 -20.39 23.22 5.08
N GLY A 82 -20.63 21.95 4.73
CA GLY A 82 -20.58 21.47 3.34
C GLY A 82 -19.16 21.13 2.84
N PHE A 83 -18.18 21.11 3.73
CA PHE A 83 -16.83 20.60 3.46
C PHE A 83 -16.64 19.29 4.22
N SER A 84 -16.14 18.28 3.54
CA SER A 84 -15.93 16.96 4.12
C SER A 84 -14.59 16.37 3.69
N VAL A 85 -13.96 15.68 4.63
CA VAL A 85 -12.73 14.91 4.43
C VAL A 85 -12.96 13.52 5.01
N ALA A 86 -12.65 12.51 4.21
CA ALA A 86 -12.72 11.11 4.61
C ALA A 86 -11.38 10.43 4.35
N ALA A 87 -11.21 9.27 4.96
CA ALA A 87 -10.03 8.45 4.76
C ALA A 87 -10.41 6.98 4.60
N VAL A 88 -9.53 6.27 3.91
CA VAL A 88 -9.59 4.83 3.72
C VAL A 88 -8.25 4.20 4.11
N THR A 89 -8.28 3.12 4.91
CA THR A 89 -7.09 2.54 5.57
C THR A 89 -6.59 1.24 4.96
N ALA A 90 -5.27 1.11 4.79
CA ALA A 90 -4.58 -0.12 4.38
C ALA A 90 -3.54 -0.56 5.41
N GLY A 91 -3.31 -1.86 5.50
CA GLY A 91 -2.36 -2.46 6.43
C GLY A 91 -3.03 -2.88 7.73
N LYS A 92 -2.44 -2.49 8.87
CA LYS A 92 -2.88 -2.92 10.20
C LYS A 92 -4.29 -2.40 10.54
N ALA A 93 -5.20 -3.28 10.94
CA ALA A 93 -6.61 -2.95 11.16
C ALA A 93 -6.94 -2.42 12.58
N THR A 94 -6.06 -2.68 13.55
CA THR A 94 -6.26 -2.33 14.97
C THR A 94 -4.99 -1.78 15.60
N LEU A 95 -5.10 -0.78 16.47
CA LEU A 95 -4.01 -0.27 17.32
C LEU A 95 -4.52 -0.18 18.76
N GLY A 96 -3.75 -0.69 19.73
CA GLY A 96 -4.11 -0.65 21.15
C GLY A 96 -5.45 -1.33 21.45
N GLY A 97 -5.78 -2.40 20.73
CA GLY A 97 -7.06 -3.11 20.84
C GLY A 97 -8.27 -2.40 20.24
N LEU A 98 -8.10 -1.23 19.62
CA LEU A 98 -9.17 -0.48 18.95
C LEU A 98 -9.04 -0.61 17.44
N THR A 99 -10.18 -0.63 16.73
CA THR A 99 -10.16 -0.54 15.27
C THR A 99 -9.73 0.84 14.81
N VAL A 100 -9.10 0.91 13.65
CA VAL A 100 -8.71 2.20 13.05
C VAL A 100 -9.92 3.11 12.81
N ALA A 101 -11.09 2.54 12.46
CA ALA A 101 -12.34 3.30 12.31
C ALA A 101 -12.80 3.94 13.64
N GLU A 102 -12.66 3.23 14.77
CA GLU A 102 -12.95 3.79 16.09
C GLU A 102 -11.97 4.90 16.47
N LEU A 103 -10.68 4.74 16.13
CA LEU A 103 -9.68 5.80 16.34
C LEU A 103 -9.99 7.05 15.51
N ALA A 104 -10.45 6.90 14.27
CA ALA A 104 -10.90 8.01 13.45
C ALA A 104 -12.11 8.74 14.03
N LYS A 105 -13.08 8.01 14.61
CA LYS A 105 -14.20 8.63 15.34
C LYS A 105 -13.70 9.46 16.53
N ARG A 106 -12.75 8.93 17.30
CA ARG A 106 -12.14 9.65 18.43
C ARG A 106 -11.40 10.91 17.99
N PHE A 107 -10.67 10.85 16.88
CA PHE A 107 -10.06 12.04 16.26
C PHE A 107 -11.13 13.10 15.94
N CYS A 108 -12.24 12.70 15.31
CA CYS A 108 -13.35 13.61 15.02
C CYS A 108 -13.96 14.23 16.27
N TYR A 109 -14.20 13.43 17.32
CA TYR A 109 -14.74 13.92 18.58
C TYR A 109 -13.80 14.91 19.26
N GLN A 110 -12.51 14.58 19.36
CA GLN A 110 -11.52 15.48 19.96
C GLN A 110 -11.45 16.83 19.26
N ASN A 111 -11.43 16.85 17.92
CA ASN A 111 -11.40 18.09 17.16
C ASN A 111 -12.70 18.89 17.29
N ARG A 112 -13.85 18.20 17.35
CA ARG A 112 -15.16 18.86 17.54
C ARG A 112 -15.28 19.49 18.93
N ASP A 113 -14.90 18.77 19.98
CA ASP A 113 -14.94 19.27 21.36
C ASP A 113 -14.00 20.46 21.53
N ALA A 114 -12.83 20.41 20.89
CA ALA A 114 -11.87 21.51 20.85
C ALA A 114 -12.23 22.62 19.83
N GLN A 115 -13.33 22.49 19.09
CA GLN A 115 -13.77 23.42 18.03
C GLN A 115 -12.66 23.74 17.00
N VAL A 116 -11.84 22.75 16.69
CA VAL A 116 -10.76 22.86 15.70
C VAL A 116 -11.37 22.93 14.31
N SER A 117 -10.96 23.93 13.54
CA SER A 117 -11.31 24.07 12.13
C SER A 117 -10.06 23.88 11.29
N PHE A 118 -10.19 23.15 10.19
CA PHE A 118 -9.11 22.91 9.24
C PHE A 118 -9.44 23.62 7.91
N PRO A 119 -8.70 24.68 7.54
CA PRO A 119 -8.87 25.37 6.26
C PRO A 119 -8.57 24.51 5.04
N THR A 120 -7.63 23.55 5.16
CA THR A 120 -7.17 22.70 4.06
C THR A 120 -7.29 21.21 4.37
N VAL A 121 -7.42 20.37 3.34
CA VAL A 121 -7.39 18.90 3.47
C VAL A 121 -6.03 18.43 3.99
N GLU A 122 -4.94 19.12 3.60
CA GLU A 122 -3.58 18.81 4.05
C GLU A 122 -3.44 18.95 5.57
N GLU A 123 -4.03 19.98 6.17
CA GLU A 123 -4.04 20.16 7.62
C GLU A 123 -4.81 19.05 8.33
N VAL A 124 -5.97 18.63 7.79
CA VAL A 124 -6.69 17.46 8.31
C VAL A 124 -5.82 16.20 8.24
N ALA A 125 -5.16 15.98 7.10
CA ALA A 125 -4.34 14.81 6.84
C ALA A 125 -3.12 14.75 7.78
N ASN A 126 -2.41 15.86 7.98
CA ASN A 126 -1.26 15.96 8.89
C ASN A 126 -1.67 15.84 10.37
N ALA A 127 -2.79 16.46 10.77
CA ALA A 127 -3.31 16.32 12.12
C ALA A 127 -3.72 14.86 12.41
N PHE A 128 -4.37 14.20 11.44
CA PHE A 128 -4.73 12.80 11.55
C PHE A 128 -3.50 11.88 11.57
N LEU A 129 -2.50 12.13 10.71
CA LEU A 129 -1.22 11.41 10.71
C LEU A 129 -0.54 11.49 12.07
N THR A 130 -0.46 12.68 12.65
CA THR A 130 0.13 12.90 13.98
C THR A 130 -0.63 12.11 15.05
N PHE A 131 -1.96 12.20 15.04
CA PHE A 131 -2.83 11.49 15.97
C PHE A 131 -2.68 9.96 15.89
N ILE A 132 -2.66 9.40 14.69
CA ILE A 132 -2.61 7.95 14.49
C ILE A 132 -1.21 7.40 14.71
N ARG A 133 -0.17 8.16 14.35
CA ARG A 133 1.23 7.77 14.53
C ARG A 133 1.58 7.56 16.00
N ALA A 134 1.17 8.47 16.89
CA ALA A 134 1.43 8.31 18.31
C ALA A 134 0.93 6.96 18.85
N ARG A 135 -0.24 6.49 18.37
CA ARG A 135 -0.83 5.20 18.76
C ARG A 135 -0.16 4.02 18.09
N TRP A 136 0.27 4.18 16.84
CA TRP A 136 1.02 3.16 16.13
C TRP A 136 2.39 2.94 16.78
N GLU A 137 3.10 4.01 17.13
CA GLU A 137 4.41 3.94 17.81
C GLU A 137 4.31 3.23 19.16
N GLU A 138 3.24 3.47 19.92
CA GLU A 138 2.96 2.76 21.17
C GLU A 138 2.66 1.27 20.91
N ASP A 139 1.78 0.96 19.96
CA ASP A 139 1.35 -0.43 19.68
C ASP A 139 2.48 -1.32 19.16
N VAL A 140 3.42 -0.76 18.40
CA VAL A 140 4.56 -1.49 17.83
C VAL A 140 5.84 -1.36 18.67
N ASP A 141 5.77 -0.70 19.83
CA ASP A 141 6.91 -0.41 20.68
C ASP A 141 8.09 0.20 19.91
N PHE A 142 7.80 1.24 19.11
CA PHE A 142 8.74 1.83 18.16
C PHE A 142 10.01 2.37 18.86
N ALA A 143 9.85 2.91 20.07
CA ALA A 143 10.94 3.48 20.86
C ALA A 143 12.00 2.44 21.25
N ASN A 144 11.58 1.22 21.60
CA ASN A 144 12.48 0.14 22.00
C ASN A 144 12.86 -0.80 20.84
N THR A 145 12.25 -0.64 19.67
CA THR A 145 12.57 -1.42 18.48
C THR A 145 13.91 -0.99 17.87
N ASP A 146 14.81 -1.97 17.67
CA ASP A 146 16.09 -1.79 16.98
C ASP A 146 15.89 -1.10 15.61
N PRO A 147 16.64 -0.03 15.29
CA PRO A 147 16.53 0.68 14.02
C PRO A 147 16.59 -0.22 12.77
N SER A 148 17.40 -1.28 12.80
CA SER A 148 17.53 -2.24 11.69
C SER A 148 16.26 -3.07 11.47
N LEU A 149 15.40 -3.19 12.49
CA LEU A 149 14.15 -3.94 12.43
C LEU A 149 12.93 -3.06 12.10
N ARG A 150 13.07 -1.74 12.13
CA ARG A 150 11.95 -0.80 11.92
C ARG A 150 11.28 -0.94 10.55
N ASN A 151 12.04 -1.34 9.53
CA ASN A 151 11.51 -1.59 8.18
C ASN A 151 10.59 -2.83 8.09
N PHE A 152 10.57 -3.66 9.14
CA PHE A 152 9.69 -4.84 9.24
C PHE A 152 8.47 -4.60 10.14
N LEU A 153 8.35 -3.40 10.72
CA LEU A 153 7.17 -3.05 11.51
C LEU A 153 5.93 -3.03 10.63
N PRO A 154 4.76 -3.42 11.18
CA PRO A 154 3.56 -3.59 10.39
C PRO A 154 3.13 -2.26 9.76
N PRO A 155 2.97 -2.19 8.43
CA PRO A 155 2.62 -0.95 7.75
C PRO A 155 1.19 -0.54 8.12
N LEU A 156 0.99 0.77 8.19
CA LEU A 156 -0.31 1.40 8.28
C LEU A 156 -0.30 2.61 7.34
N GLN A 157 -1.22 2.59 6.38
CA GLN A 157 -1.30 3.59 5.33
C GLN A 157 -2.74 4.08 5.20
N PHE A 158 -2.90 5.31 4.71
CA PHE A 158 -4.20 5.89 4.42
C PHE A 158 -4.19 6.58 3.07
N ILE A 159 -5.34 6.58 2.42
CA ILE A 159 -5.67 7.62 1.44
C ILE A 159 -6.65 8.56 2.15
N VAL A 160 -6.29 9.84 2.25
CA VAL A 160 -7.12 10.90 2.83
C VAL A 160 -7.54 11.82 1.70
N ALA A 161 -8.83 12.07 1.57
CA ALA A 161 -9.34 12.89 0.49
C ALA A 161 -10.53 13.75 0.91
N GLY A 162 -10.73 14.87 0.23
CA GLY A 162 -11.89 15.70 0.46
C GLY A 162 -11.78 17.10 -0.11
N HIS A 163 -12.58 17.99 0.48
CA HIS A 163 -12.58 19.41 0.21
C HIS A 163 -12.61 20.15 1.55
N CYS A 164 -11.81 21.20 1.68
CA CYS A 164 -11.93 22.17 2.77
C CYS A 164 -12.17 23.58 2.20
N SER A 165 -12.38 24.55 3.08
CA SER A 165 -12.81 25.91 2.71
C SER A 165 -11.77 26.70 1.91
N ALA A 166 -10.48 26.50 2.20
CA ALA A 166 -9.38 27.15 1.50
C ALA A 166 -8.88 26.37 0.27
N ASP A 167 -9.33 25.12 0.08
CA ASP A 167 -8.99 24.36 -1.13
C ASP A 167 -9.86 24.81 -2.31
N HIS A 168 -9.19 25.11 -3.43
CA HIS A 168 -9.89 25.48 -4.67
C HIS A 168 -10.51 24.27 -5.37
N VAL A 169 -9.92 23.09 -5.20
CA VAL A 169 -10.28 21.82 -5.82
C VAL A 169 -10.29 20.70 -4.76
N GLY A 170 -10.76 19.51 -5.13
CA GLY A 170 -10.57 18.33 -4.30
C GLY A 170 -9.09 17.97 -4.16
N ARG A 171 -8.68 17.47 -2.99
CA ARG A 171 -7.30 17.04 -2.73
C ARG A 171 -7.26 15.60 -2.24
N VAL A 172 -6.20 14.88 -2.62
CA VAL A 172 -5.98 13.47 -2.26
C VAL A 172 -4.54 13.29 -1.76
N PHE A 173 -4.41 12.86 -0.51
CA PHE A 173 -3.14 12.61 0.15
C PHE A 173 -2.96 11.14 0.45
N LYS A 174 -1.74 10.63 0.26
CA LYS A 174 -1.32 9.33 0.79
C LYS A 174 -0.54 9.55 2.07
N LEU A 175 -0.96 8.84 3.12
CA LEU A 175 -0.28 8.81 4.40
C LEU A 175 0.48 7.50 4.56
N ASP A 176 1.73 7.59 4.99
CA ASP A 176 2.51 6.46 5.49
C ASP A 176 2.86 6.71 6.96
N VAL A 177 2.26 5.93 7.86
CA VAL A 177 2.42 6.13 9.30
C VAL A 177 3.82 5.77 9.77
N ALA A 178 4.45 4.77 9.17
CA ALA A 178 5.79 4.35 9.55
C ALA A 178 6.84 5.38 9.08
N ALA A 179 6.68 5.86 7.84
CA ALA A 179 7.60 6.78 7.17
C ALA A 179 7.30 8.28 7.38
N PRO A 180 6.83 8.68 8.57
CA PRO A 180 5.73 9.65 8.76
C PRO A 180 5.51 10.62 7.58
N ALA A 181 4.95 10.13 6.48
CA ALA A 181 4.85 10.90 5.24
C ALA A 181 3.39 11.26 4.94
N CYS A 182 3.17 12.52 4.56
CA CYS A 182 1.92 13.00 3.97
C CYS A 182 2.24 13.52 2.57
N VAL A 183 1.79 12.81 1.53
CA VAL A 183 2.17 13.08 0.14
C VAL A 183 0.93 13.45 -0.66
N ASP A 184 0.92 14.65 -1.25
CA ASP A 184 -0.10 15.02 -2.24
C ASP A 184 0.07 14.13 -3.48
N THR A 185 -1.00 13.45 -3.86
CA THR A 185 -0.98 12.47 -4.93
C THR A 185 -1.08 13.12 -6.31
N PHE A 186 -1.75 14.27 -6.40
CA PHE A 186 -1.97 14.96 -7.66
C PHE A 186 -1.54 16.44 -7.52
N PRO A 187 -0.25 16.72 -7.27
CA PRO A 187 0.22 18.06 -6.95
C PRO A 187 0.21 19.03 -8.14
N ASN A 188 0.14 18.50 -9.37
CA ASN A 188 0.25 19.26 -10.61
C ASN A 188 -1.01 19.12 -11.47
N GLY A 189 -1.28 20.11 -12.33
CA GLY A 189 -2.35 20.05 -13.33
C GLY A 189 -3.75 20.20 -12.73
N ASP A 190 -4.70 19.40 -13.22
CA ASP A 190 -6.12 19.46 -12.85
C ASP A 190 -6.43 18.83 -11.48
N HIS A 191 -5.43 18.35 -10.74
CA HIS A 191 -5.57 17.60 -9.48
C HIS A 191 -6.50 16.37 -9.58
N CYS A 192 -6.59 15.80 -10.79
CA CYS A 192 -7.41 14.64 -11.12
C CYS A 192 -6.55 13.41 -11.39
N GLY A 193 -7.08 12.22 -11.13
CA GLY A 193 -6.37 10.97 -11.35
C GLY A 193 -6.91 9.82 -10.52
N ALA A 194 -6.24 8.67 -10.61
CA ALA A 194 -6.49 7.51 -9.77
C ALA A 194 -5.26 7.19 -8.91
N THR A 195 -5.51 6.77 -7.67
CA THR A 195 -4.47 6.29 -6.76
C THR A 195 -4.99 5.16 -5.90
N TRP A 196 -4.06 4.38 -5.35
CA TRP A 196 -4.38 3.21 -4.55
C TRP A 196 -3.40 2.99 -3.41
N ALA A 197 -3.86 2.21 -2.45
CA ALA A 197 -3.07 1.71 -1.32
C ALA A 197 -3.45 0.25 -1.03
N GLY A 198 -2.54 -0.47 -0.40
CA GLY A 198 -2.68 -1.91 -0.19
C GLY A 198 -2.39 -2.72 -1.46
N GLN A 199 -3.06 -3.86 -1.59
CA GLN A 199 -2.82 -4.83 -2.66
C GLN A 199 -3.60 -4.46 -3.91
N SER A 200 -2.89 -4.10 -4.97
CA SER A 200 -3.44 -3.45 -6.17
C SER A 200 -2.94 -4.07 -7.48
N ASP A 201 -2.31 -5.25 -7.44
CA ASP A 201 -1.62 -5.84 -8.59
C ASP A 201 -2.47 -5.87 -9.88
N PHE A 202 -3.75 -6.23 -9.76
CA PHE A 202 -4.63 -6.32 -10.93
C PHE A 202 -5.15 -4.96 -11.38
N VAL A 203 -5.31 -4.01 -10.45
CA VAL A 203 -5.62 -2.61 -10.75
C VAL A 203 -4.45 -1.95 -11.48
N GLU A 204 -3.21 -2.17 -11.01
CA GLU A 204 -2.00 -1.65 -11.65
C GLU A 204 -1.84 -2.21 -13.06
N ARG A 205 -2.09 -3.51 -13.26
CA ARG A 205 -2.08 -4.11 -14.61
C ARG A 205 -3.13 -3.51 -15.52
N LEU A 206 -4.34 -3.27 -15.01
CA LEU A 206 -5.43 -2.71 -15.80
C LEU A 206 -5.11 -1.27 -16.22
N LEU A 207 -4.59 -0.45 -15.32
CA LEU A 207 -4.40 0.98 -15.57
C LEU A 207 -3.03 1.33 -16.15
N LEU A 208 -1.99 0.64 -15.73
CA LEU A 208 -0.60 0.95 -16.07
C LEU A 208 0.02 -0.09 -17.01
N GLY A 209 -0.74 -1.12 -17.42
CA GLY A 209 -0.27 -2.27 -18.18
C GLY A 209 0.61 -3.25 -17.39
N VAL A 210 1.11 -2.83 -16.22
CA VAL A 210 2.09 -3.58 -15.43
C VAL A 210 1.96 -3.29 -13.93
N ASP A 211 2.09 -4.31 -13.10
CA ASP A 211 2.19 -4.18 -11.64
C ASP A 211 3.63 -4.05 -11.14
N TYR A 212 3.78 -3.64 -9.88
CA TYR A 212 5.08 -3.54 -9.19
C TYR A 212 5.90 -4.83 -9.25
N GLY A 213 5.28 -6.00 -9.09
CA GLY A 213 5.95 -7.29 -9.12
C GLY A 213 6.56 -7.59 -10.48
N VAL A 214 5.80 -7.36 -11.56
CA VAL A 214 6.32 -7.52 -12.93
C VAL A 214 7.42 -6.50 -13.22
N ARG A 215 7.23 -5.21 -12.88
CA ARG A 215 8.28 -4.19 -13.07
C ARG A 215 9.57 -4.56 -12.37
N ASN A 216 9.50 -4.95 -11.09
CA ASN A 216 10.66 -5.33 -10.31
C ASN A 216 11.34 -6.61 -10.86
N SER A 217 10.54 -7.59 -11.29
CA SER A 217 11.09 -8.81 -11.91
C SER A 217 11.81 -8.50 -13.22
N VAL A 218 11.20 -7.71 -14.11
CA VAL A 218 11.80 -7.30 -15.38
C VAL A 218 13.05 -6.47 -15.13
N GLN A 219 13.01 -5.50 -14.21
CA GLN A 219 14.17 -4.69 -13.85
C GLN A 219 15.34 -5.56 -13.38
N LYS A 220 15.10 -6.48 -12.44
CA LYS A 220 16.15 -7.39 -11.94
C LYS A 220 16.74 -8.28 -13.03
N GLN A 221 15.90 -8.79 -13.93
CA GLN A 221 16.36 -9.62 -15.05
C GLN A 221 17.16 -8.77 -16.05
N PHE A 222 16.71 -7.55 -16.32
CA PHE A 222 17.38 -6.61 -17.18
C PHE A 222 18.75 -6.23 -16.62
N ASP A 223 18.81 -5.80 -15.36
CA ASP A 223 20.06 -5.45 -14.66
C ASP A 223 21.07 -6.60 -14.71
N ARG A 224 20.61 -7.82 -14.43
CA ARG A 224 21.44 -9.03 -14.53
C ARG A 224 21.95 -9.26 -15.95
N THR A 225 21.09 -9.14 -16.95
CA THR A 225 21.48 -9.36 -18.35
C THR A 225 22.48 -8.32 -18.83
N VAL A 226 22.29 -7.05 -18.45
CA VAL A 226 23.23 -5.96 -18.75
C VAL A 226 24.56 -6.19 -18.04
N GLN A 227 24.55 -6.61 -16.78
CA GLN A 227 25.76 -6.94 -16.03
C GLN A 227 26.51 -8.11 -16.65
N ASP A 228 25.81 -9.19 -17.04
CA ASP A 228 26.40 -10.37 -17.67
C ASP A 228 26.99 -10.02 -19.05
N ALA A 229 26.26 -9.23 -19.86
CA ALA A 229 26.73 -8.78 -21.17
C ALA A 229 27.94 -7.84 -21.06
N THR A 230 27.94 -6.93 -20.08
CA THR A 230 29.05 -6.01 -19.82
C THR A 230 30.29 -6.78 -19.38
N THR A 231 30.12 -7.70 -18.42
CA THR A 231 31.21 -8.56 -17.93
C THR A 231 31.82 -9.36 -19.08
N LYS A 232 30.97 -9.92 -19.96
CA LYS A 232 31.42 -10.67 -21.14
C LYS A 232 32.17 -9.76 -22.12
N ALA A 233 31.62 -8.61 -22.49
CA ALA A 233 32.26 -7.68 -23.43
C ALA A 233 33.62 -7.17 -22.92
N LEU A 234 33.73 -6.89 -21.61
CA LEU A 234 35.00 -6.53 -20.97
C LEU A 234 36.00 -7.69 -21.04
N THR A 235 35.55 -8.91 -20.75
CA THR A 235 36.39 -10.12 -20.83
C THR A 235 36.91 -10.32 -22.26
N ASP A 236 36.02 -10.27 -23.26
CA ASP A 236 36.36 -10.42 -24.68
C ASP A 236 37.34 -9.31 -25.14
N MET A 237 37.16 -8.08 -24.66
CA MET A 237 38.06 -6.95 -24.96
C MET A 237 39.44 -7.14 -24.35
N VAL A 238 39.52 -7.52 -23.07
CA VAL A 238 40.78 -7.79 -22.35
C VAL A 238 41.55 -8.92 -23.02
N GLU A 239 40.86 -10.00 -23.40
CA GLU A 239 41.46 -11.11 -24.14
C GLU A 239 42.01 -10.66 -25.50
N SER A 240 41.25 -9.89 -26.27
CA SER A 240 41.68 -9.39 -27.58
C SER A 240 42.89 -8.44 -27.48
N LEU A 241 42.94 -7.58 -26.46
CA LEU A 241 44.07 -6.67 -26.22
C LEU A 241 45.33 -7.45 -25.84
N THR A 242 45.18 -8.45 -24.98
CA THR A 242 46.29 -9.31 -24.53
C THR A 242 46.86 -10.11 -25.71
N GLN A 243 45.99 -10.66 -26.58
CA GLN A 243 46.41 -11.34 -27.82
C GLN A 243 47.15 -10.42 -28.79
N SER A 244 46.85 -9.12 -28.77
CA SER A 244 47.51 -8.10 -29.58
C SER A 244 48.83 -7.60 -28.97
N GLY A 245 49.26 -8.16 -27.83
CA GLY A 245 50.49 -7.78 -27.13
C GLY A 245 50.38 -6.50 -26.30
N VAL A 246 49.16 -6.02 -26.04
CA VAL A 246 48.93 -4.85 -25.17
C VAL A 246 49.05 -5.28 -23.71
N ASN A 247 49.89 -4.59 -22.94
CA ASN A 247 50.09 -4.88 -21.52
C ASN A 247 49.11 -4.04 -20.68
N ILE A 248 48.11 -4.68 -20.07
CA ILE A 248 47.08 -4.00 -19.25
C ILE A 248 47.62 -3.85 -17.82
N PRO A 249 47.70 -2.61 -17.27
CA PRO A 249 48.19 -2.41 -15.91
C PRO A 249 47.30 -3.10 -14.86
N GLU A 250 47.93 -3.59 -13.79
CA GLU A 250 47.21 -4.09 -12.62
C GLU A 250 46.40 -2.95 -11.97
N GLY A 251 45.14 -3.21 -11.62
CA GLY A 251 44.24 -2.20 -11.06
C GLY A 251 43.62 -1.24 -12.08
N PHE A 252 43.67 -1.55 -13.39
CA PHE A 252 42.92 -0.79 -14.39
C PHE A 252 41.41 -0.91 -14.14
N GLU A 253 40.76 0.20 -13.79
CA GLU A 253 39.31 0.29 -13.65
C GLU A 253 38.72 0.89 -14.94
N MET A 254 37.78 0.17 -15.54
CA MET A 254 37.00 0.67 -16.66
C MET A 254 35.63 1.09 -16.13
N ASP A 255 35.33 2.39 -16.24
CA ASP A 255 33.98 2.87 -15.99
C ASP A 255 33.09 2.53 -17.19
N VAL A 256 32.14 1.62 -16.97
CA VAL A 256 31.14 1.24 -17.96
C VAL A 256 29.79 1.89 -17.66
N SER A 257 29.80 3.05 -17.01
CA SER A 257 28.60 3.83 -16.70
C SER A 257 27.94 4.37 -17.97
N GLY A 258 27.14 3.52 -18.60
CA GLY A 258 26.19 3.84 -19.64
C GLY A 258 24.93 3.06 -19.34
N THR A 259 24.19 3.49 -18.31
CA THR A 259 22.96 2.84 -17.87
C THR A 259 21.94 2.86 -19.00
N GLN A 260 21.81 1.75 -19.72
CA GLN A 260 20.55 1.47 -20.37
C GLN A 260 19.53 1.38 -19.23
N ALA A 261 18.59 2.32 -19.19
CA ALA A 261 17.45 2.19 -18.32
C ALA A 261 16.56 1.07 -18.87
N ALA A 262 15.91 0.32 -17.98
CA ALA A 262 14.80 -0.52 -18.40
C ALA A 262 13.76 0.34 -19.16
N PRO A 263 13.00 -0.26 -20.09
CA PRO A 263 12.00 0.48 -20.85
C PRO A 263 11.04 1.24 -19.93
N SER A 264 10.69 2.47 -20.30
CA SER A 264 9.68 3.26 -19.59
C SER A 264 8.32 2.58 -19.69
N TRP A 265 7.64 2.45 -18.56
CA TRP A 265 6.29 1.90 -18.48
C TRP A 265 5.21 2.96 -18.73
N GLU A 266 5.59 4.22 -18.91
CA GLU A 266 4.65 5.33 -19.10
C GLU A 266 3.79 5.17 -20.36
N VAL A 267 4.35 4.54 -21.40
CA VAL A 267 3.64 4.28 -22.66
C VAL A 267 2.58 3.18 -22.56
N ALA A 268 2.56 2.41 -21.47
CA ALA A 268 1.60 1.33 -21.24
C ALA A 268 0.37 1.79 -20.42
N GLN A 269 0.33 3.07 -20.03
CA GLN A 269 -0.77 3.61 -19.24
C GLN A 269 -2.05 3.76 -20.09
N THR A 270 -3.19 3.48 -19.47
CA THR A 270 -4.50 3.71 -20.08
C THR A 270 -4.74 5.21 -20.19
N ASP A 271 -5.18 5.67 -21.36
CA ASP A 271 -5.57 7.06 -21.59
C ASP A 271 -6.98 7.32 -21.03
N ILE A 272 -7.04 7.67 -19.74
CA ILE A 272 -8.27 8.04 -19.05
C ILE A 272 -8.25 9.53 -18.75
N GLN A 273 -9.25 10.24 -19.28
CA GLN A 273 -9.47 11.66 -19.01
C GLN A 273 -10.24 11.83 -17.69
N PHE A 274 -9.55 11.62 -16.56
CA PHE A 274 -10.16 11.62 -15.21
C PHE A 274 -10.93 12.90 -14.89
N GLN A 275 -10.45 14.04 -15.38
CA GLN A 275 -11.05 15.36 -15.17
C GLN A 275 -12.43 15.52 -15.82
N ASP A 276 -12.76 14.68 -16.82
CA ASP A 276 -14.02 14.73 -17.56
C ASP A 276 -15.00 13.61 -17.15
N LEU A 277 -14.61 12.76 -16.18
CA LEU A 277 -15.51 11.73 -15.65
C LEU A 277 -16.62 12.38 -14.83
N SER A 278 -17.87 12.11 -15.20
CA SER A 278 -19.02 12.41 -14.33
C SER A 278 -18.90 11.66 -13.01
N THR A 279 -19.54 12.15 -11.93
CA THR A 279 -19.51 11.43 -10.64
C THR A 279 -20.01 10.00 -10.75
N GLN A 280 -21.06 9.73 -11.55
CA GLN A 280 -21.62 8.38 -11.70
C GLN A 280 -20.60 7.45 -12.38
N TYR A 281 -19.95 7.92 -13.45
CA TYR A 281 -18.88 7.15 -14.09
C TYR A 281 -17.68 6.93 -13.16
N ALA A 282 -17.32 7.92 -12.34
CA ALA A 282 -16.26 7.76 -11.35
C ALA A 282 -16.62 6.72 -10.27
N ILE A 283 -17.90 6.66 -9.84
CA ILE A 283 -18.42 5.64 -8.92
C ILE A 283 -18.28 4.25 -9.55
N GLU A 284 -18.81 4.06 -10.76
CA GLU A 284 -18.76 2.78 -11.47
C GLU A 284 -17.32 2.35 -11.77
N PHE A 285 -16.44 3.31 -12.06
CA PHE A 285 -15.04 3.04 -12.31
C PHE A 285 -14.32 2.58 -11.02
N VAL A 286 -14.52 3.25 -9.89
CA VAL A 286 -13.96 2.80 -8.60
C VAL A 286 -14.50 1.43 -8.22
N GLU A 287 -15.80 1.19 -8.41
CA GLU A 287 -16.41 -0.13 -8.20
C GLU A 287 -15.73 -1.20 -9.06
N LEU A 288 -15.52 -0.94 -10.36
CA LEU A 288 -14.82 -1.84 -11.28
C LEU A 288 -13.42 -2.17 -10.75
N LEU A 289 -12.65 -1.18 -10.29
CA LEU A 289 -11.29 -1.37 -9.80
C LEU A 289 -11.25 -2.24 -8.54
N VAL A 290 -12.12 -1.95 -7.55
CA VAL A 290 -12.22 -2.75 -6.32
C VAL A 290 -12.66 -4.18 -6.67
N ASN A 291 -13.72 -4.33 -7.46
CA ASN A 291 -14.26 -5.63 -7.86
C ASN A 291 -13.27 -6.46 -8.69
N THR A 292 -12.46 -5.82 -9.53
CA THR A 292 -11.40 -6.51 -10.29
C THR A 292 -10.37 -7.11 -9.35
N GLN A 293 -9.85 -6.31 -8.41
CA GLN A 293 -8.87 -6.81 -7.44
C GLN A 293 -9.46 -7.91 -6.54
N SER A 294 -10.66 -7.69 -5.99
CA SER A 294 -11.36 -8.66 -5.16
C SER A 294 -11.74 -9.94 -5.91
N GLY A 295 -12.20 -9.83 -7.16
CA GLY A 295 -12.60 -10.95 -8.00
C GLY A 295 -11.43 -11.85 -8.33
N MET A 296 -10.27 -11.28 -8.65
CA MET A 296 -9.07 -12.03 -8.99
C MET A 296 -8.51 -12.86 -7.84
N GLN A 297 -8.72 -12.45 -6.58
CA GLN A 297 -8.31 -13.23 -5.40
C GLN A 297 -8.95 -14.62 -5.35
N ARG A 298 -10.14 -14.80 -5.95
CA ARG A 298 -10.83 -16.10 -5.99
C ARG A 298 -10.11 -17.16 -6.81
N PHE A 299 -9.24 -16.73 -7.73
CA PHE A 299 -8.45 -17.60 -8.58
C PHE A 299 -6.99 -17.71 -8.11
N GLY A 300 -6.62 -16.95 -7.07
CA GLY A 300 -5.30 -17.01 -6.45
C GLY A 300 -5.16 -18.24 -5.54
N SER A 301 -3.92 -18.72 -5.39
CA SER A 301 -3.60 -19.72 -4.37
C SER A 301 -3.52 -19.07 -2.99
N GLY A 302 -4.13 -19.69 -1.98
CA GLY A 302 -4.04 -19.27 -0.58
C GLY A 302 -5.34 -18.69 -0.03
N ILE A 303 -5.25 -18.03 1.12
CA ILE A 303 -6.41 -17.40 1.76
C ILE A 303 -6.66 -16.05 1.06
N PRO A 304 -7.87 -15.78 0.56
CA PRO A 304 -8.18 -14.50 -0.07
C PRO A 304 -8.10 -13.37 0.96
N THR A 305 -7.30 -12.35 0.65
CA THR A 305 -7.03 -11.24 1.56
C THR A 305 -7.60 -9.92 1.12
N VAL A 306 -8.28 -9.91 -0.02
CA VAL A 306 -9.06 -8.78 -0.53
C VAL A 306 -10.38 -9.34 -1.03
N GLY A 307 -11.50 -8.75 -0.63
CA GLY A 307 -12.82 -9.26 -1.01
C GLY A 307 -13.96 -8.80 -0.13
N GLY A 308 -15.03 -9.60 -0.14
CA GLY A 308 -16.28 -9.23 0.52
C GLY A 308 -17.06 -8.21 -0.30
N ARG A 309 -17.71 -7.27 0.39
CA ARG A 309 -18.50 -6.20 -0.21
C ARG A 309 -17.60 -5.05 -0.63
N THR A 310 -18.05 -4.31 -1.64
CA THR A 310 -17.42 -3.08 -2.10
C THR A 310 -18.11 -1.91 -1.42
N HIS A 311 -17.34 -1.09 -0.71
CA HIS A 311 -17.81 0.15 -0.11
C HIS A 311 -17.35 1.32 -0.97
N ILE A 312 -18.26 2.24 -1.27
CA ILE A 312 -17.99 3.44 -2.07
C ILE A 312 -18.30 4.67 -1.22
N GLY A 313 -17.32 5.55 -1.10
CA GLY A 313 -17.47 6.86 -0.49
C GLY A 313 -17.49 7.95 -1.54
N VAL A 314 -18.39 8.91 -1.40
CA VAL A 314 -18.52 10.06 -2.30
C VAL A 314 -18.25 11.34 -1.53
N LEU A 315 -17.28 12.11 -2.03
CA LEU A 315 -16.93 13.44 -1.54
C LEU A 315 -17.21 14.46 -2.65
N ARG A 316 -18.01 15.47 -2.33
CA ARG A 316 -18.35 16.57 -3.22
C ARG A 316 -18.30 17.88 -2.47
N ARG A 317 -17.92 18.96 -3.15
CA ARG A 317 -17.93 20.30 -2.56
C ARG A 317 -19.38 20.73 -2.27
N GLY A 318 -19.63 21.23 -1.06
CA GLY A 318 -20.96 21.65 -0.62
C GLY A 318 -21.82 20.50 -0.08
N GLU A 319 -21.31 19.27 -0.06
CA GLU A 319 -22.02 18.10 0.48
C GLU A 319 -21.20 17.43 1.60
N SER A 320 -21.91 16.91 2.60
CA SER A 320 -21.31 15.99 3.59
C SER A 320 -20.87 14.69 2.92
N PHE A 321 -19.91 14.01 3.54
CA PHE A 321 -19.43 12.71 3.08
C PHE A 321 -20.56 11.68 3.05
N LYS A 322 -20.71 10.96 1.93
CA LYS A 322 -21.74 9.94 1.75
C LYS A 322 -21.11 8.59 1.49
N MET A 323 -21.48 7.60 2.30
CA MET A 323 -21.22 6.19 2.01
C MET A 323 -22.38 5.62 1.20
N LEU A 324 -22.08 5.00 0.06
CA LEU A 324 -23.04 4.26 -0.74
C LEU A 324 -23.00 2.79 -0.34
N ASN A 325 -24.18 2.17 -0.31
CA ASN A 325 -24.35 0.72 -0.10
C ASN A 325 -23.77 0.19 1.23
N GLU A 326 -23.77 0.98 2.31
CA GLU A 326 -23.50 0.41 3.63
C GLU A 326 -24.58 -0.63 3.94
N PRO A 327 -24.19 -1.87 4.29
CA PRO A 327 -25.17 -2.89 4.60
C PRO A 327 -25.87 -2.56 5.91
N GLU A 328 -27.19 -2.73 5.92
CA GLU A 328 -27.92 -2.82 7.18
C GLU A 328 -27.36 -3.99 8.02
N LEU A 329 -27.38 -3.85 9.34
CA LEU A 329 -26.98 -4.94 10.24
C LEU A 329 -27.97 -6.10 10.08
N THR A 330 -27.52 -7.18 9.44
CA THR A 330 -28.33 -8.39 9.25
C THR A 330 -28.00 -9.43 10.31
N HIS A 331 -28.96 -9.78 11.17
CA HIS A 331 -28.84 -10.88 12.13
C HIS A 331 -29.41 -12.17 11.51
N ASN A 332 -28.61 -12.86 10.70
CA ASN A 332 -29.05 -14.05 9.97
C ASN A 332 -29.03 -15.35 10.80
N HIS A 333 -28.35 -15.35 11.96
CA HIS A 333 -28.11 -16.55 12.76
C HIS A 333 -28.63 -16.38 14.19
N THR A 334 -29.97 -16.38 14.34
CA THR A 334 -30.66 -16.24 15.64
C THR A 334 -30.55 -17.47 16.56
N GLY A 335 -29.83 -18.52 16.14
CA GLY A 335 -29.60 -19.73 16.91
C GLY A 335 -28.92 -20.84 16.09
N TYR A 336 -28.49 -21.90 16.76
CA TYR A 336 -27.92 -23.12 16.14
C TYR A 336 -28.98 -24.11 15.63
N SER A 337 -30.27 -23.79 15.74
CA SER A 337 -31.40 -24.70 15.52
C SER A 337 -32.09 -24.52 14.16
N HIS A 338 -31.44 -23.90 13.17
CA HIS A 338 -32.03 -23.76 11.81
C HIS A 338 -31.80 -24.97 10.90
N ASP A 339 -31.18 -26.04 11.43
CA ASP A 339 -31.08 -27.37 10.81
C ASP A 339 -31.74 -28.46 11.69
N LEU A 340 -33.01 -28.26 12.11
CA LEU A 340 -33.88 -29.35 12.59
C LEU A 340 -35.23 -29.36 11.87
#